data_AF-A0A1A2LL03-F1
#
_entry.id   AF-A0A1A2LL03-F1
#
_cell.length_a   1.000
_cell.length_b   1.000
_cell.length_c   1.000
_cell.angle_alpha   90.00
_cell.angle_beta   90.00
_cell.angle_gamma   90.00
#
_symmetry.space_group_name_H-M   'P 1'
#
loop_
_entity.id
_entity.type
_entity.pdbx_description
1 polymer ?
#
loop_
_entity_poly.entity_id
_entity_poly.type
_entity_poly.pdbx_seq_one_letter_code
_entity_poly.pdbx_strand_id
1 'polypeptide(L)'
;MTMRVPRRSAIALATAGALASTGTAYLGARNLLAGQATHARTVIPKSWDIPPRADGVYTRGGGPVERWHRGVPFDLSLMIFGDSTAAGYGCTSAEEVPGVRIARGLAEQTGKRIRLSTKAIVGATSKGVCGQVDAMFVAGKPPDAAVIMVGANDVTALNGVSQSAQRLGLSVRKLRARGAVVIAGTCPDLGVITAIPQPLRSIAHERCMQLARAQAASVRAAGGMPVPLGQLMTPQFRSTPHVMFSPDGFHPSAPAYAIAADALLRALCEALGEEVDLPPLELAASTTAPVLGQRHTRISVMSRLWRRPVPGPAPSSCPPVASD
;
A
#
# COMPACT_ATOMS: atom_id res chain seq x y z
N MET A 1 -4.02 -67.30 34.91
CA MET A 1 -2.84 -66.51 34.51
C MET A 1 -3.29 -65.13 34.03
N THR A 2 -3.24 -64.14 34.92
CA THR A 2 -3.58 -62.75 34.62
C THR A 2 -2.30 -61.95 34.37
N MET A 3 -2.05 -61.54 33.13
CA MET A 3 -0.92 -60.67 32.79
C MET A 3 -1.21 -59.23 33.24
N ARG A 4 -0.44 -58.74 34.22
CA ARG A 4 -0.38 -57.31 34.58
C ARG A 4 0.64 -56.63 33.66
N VAL A 5 0.16 -55.73 32.79
CA VAL A 5 1.02 -54.79 32.06
C VAL A 5 1.37 -53.62 33.01
N PRO A 6 2.65 -53.21 33.15
CA PRO A 6 3.04 -52.18 34.10
C PRO A 6 2.62 -50.79 33.62
N ARG A 7 1.83 -50.11 34.47
CA ARG A 7 1.23 -48.78 34.31
C ARG A 7 2.22 -47.59 34.29
N ARG A 8 3.51 -47.80 34.01
CA ARG A 8 4.54 -46.75 34.13
C ARG A 8 4.99 -46.12 32.81
N SER A 9 4.65 -46.70 31.66
CA SER A 9 5.08 -46.16 30.35
C SER A 9 4.08 -45.19 29.69
N ALA A 10 2.86 -45.06 30.23
CA ALA A 10 1.83 -44.18 29.65
C ALA A 10 1.99 -42.70 30.03
N ILE A 11 2.71 -42.39 31.12
CA ILE A 11 2.85 -41.02 31.64
C ILE A 11 4.06 -40.30 30.99
N ALA A 12 5.10 -41.03 30.58
CA ALA A 12 6.27 -40.46 29.90
C ALA A 12 5.99 -40.06 28.43
N LEU A 13 4.99 -40.69 27.78
CA LEU A 13 4.60 -40.34 26.42
C LEU A 13 3.67 -39.11 26.36
N ALA A 14 2.96 -38.83 27.46
CA ALA A 14 2.08 -37.66 27.56
C ALA A 14 2.87 -36.34 27.74
N THR A 15 4.07 -36.38 28.32
CA THR A 15 4.93 -35.20 28.47
C THR A 15 5.76 -34.89 27.22
N ALA A 16 6.08 -35.88 26.38
CA ALA A 16 6.71 -35.64 25.07
C ALA A 16 5.69 -35.11 24.03
N GLY A 17 4.44 -35.58 24.07
CA GLY A 17 3.36 -35.12 23.18
C GLY A 17 2.82 -33.72 23.53
N ALA A 18 2.90 -33.32 24.80
CA ALA A 18 2.44 -32.00 25.25
C ALA A 18 3.50 -30.88 25.07
N LEU A 19 4.79 -31.21 24.98
CA LEU A 19 5.86 -30.24 24.66
C LEU A 19 6.02 -29.97 23.15
N ALA A 20 5.45 -30.83 22.31
CA ALA A 20 5.01 -30.47 20.95
C ALA A 20 3.79 -29.50 20.98
N SER A 21 3.57 -28.86 22.13
CA SER A 21 2.80 -27.63 22.33
C SER A 21 2.95 -26.69 21.15
N THR A 22 1.85 -26.02 20.82
CA THR A 22 1.74 -24.86 19.93
C THR A 22 2.95 -23.92 19.91
N GLY A 23 3.74 -23.82 20.99
CA GLY A 23 5.00 -23.06 21.04
C GLY A 23 6.08 -23.52 20.07
N THR A 24 6.36 -24.82 19.93
CA THR A 24 7.43 -25.31 19.02
C THR A 24 7.03 -25.17 17.56
N ALA A 25 5.78 -25.49 17.22
CA ALA A 25 5.21 -25.26 15.90
C ALA A 25 5.17 -23.76 15.54
N TYR A 26 4.79 -22.89 16.49
CA TYR A 26 4.79 -21.43 16.32
C TYR A 26 6.21 -20.89 16.08
N LEU A 27 7.19 -21.31 16.90
CA LEU A 27 8.58 -20.90 16.72
C LEU A 27 9.13 -21.40 15.38
N GLY A 28 8.82 -22.63 14.98
CA GLY A 28 9.18 -23.18 13.68
C GLY A 28 8.62 -22.36 12.52
N ALA A 29 7.32 -22.06 12.54
CA ALA A 29 6.67 -21.21 11.54
C ALA A 29 7.27 -19.80 11.50
N ARG A 30 7.52 -19.20 12.67
CA ARG A 30 8.14 -17.87 12.78
C ARG A 30 9.55 -17.86 12.18
N ASN A 31 10.35 -18.87 12.49
CA ASN A 31 11.73 -18.98 11.98
C ASN A 31 11.74 -19.21 10.47
N LEU A 32 10.82 -20.02 9.94
CA LEU A 32 10.64 -20.20 8.50
C LEU A 32 10.32 -18.87 7.82
N LEU A 33 9.33 -18.12 8.32
CA LEU A 33 8.93 -16.83 7.77
C LEU A 33 10.05 -15.79 7.86
N ALA A 34 10.79 -15.77 8.97
CA ALA A 34 11.95 -14.89 9.13
C ALA A 34 13.05 -15.25 8.13
N GLY A 35 13.34 -16.54 7.94
CA GLY A 35 14.29 -17.03 6.93
C GLY A 35 13.87 -16.64 5.51
N GLN A 36 12.58 -16.81 5.18
CA GLN A 36 12.01 -16.40 3.90
C GLN A 36 12.08 -14.90 3.67
N ALA A 37 11.82 -14.08 4.69
CA ALA A 37 11.95 -12.64 4.61
C ALA A 37 13.41 -12.21 4.40
N THR A 38 14.36 -12.87 5.07
CA THR A 38 15.80 -12.64 4.84
C THR A 38 16.20 -13.01 3.42
N HIS A 39 15.81 -14.18 2.93
CA HIS A 39 16.08 -14.59 1.56
C HIS A 39 15.44 -13.65 0.52
N ALA A 40 14.20 -13.23 0.74
CA ALA A 40 13.54 -12.27 -0.14
C ALA A 40 14.32 -10.94 -0.20
N ARG A 41 14.88 -10.46 0.92
CA ARG A 41 15.71 -9.24 0.95
C ARG A 41 17.07 -9.39 0.26
N THR A 42 17.55 -10.62 0.02
CA THR A 42 18.78 -10.85 -0.75
C THR A 42 18.52 -10.94 -2.25
N VAL A 43 17.31 -11.36 -2.65
CA VAL A 43 16.93 -11.53 -4.07
C VAL A 43 16.24 -10.28 -4.62
N ILE A 44 15.39 -9.62 -3.81
CA ILE A 44 14.71 -8.40 -4.22
C ILE A 44 15.71 -7.24 -4.17
N PRO A 45 15.98 -6.59 -5.30
CA PRO A 45 16.94 -5.51 -5.37
C PRO A 45 16.48 -4.32 -4.53
N LYS A 46 17.46 -3.61 -3.98
CA LYS A 46 17.23 -2.35 -3.26
C LYS A 46 17.13 -1.21 -4.26
N SER A 47 16.18 -0.32 -4.02
CA SER A 47 15.96 0.85 -4.85
C SER A 47 16.96 1.96 -4.54
N TRP A 48 18.02 2.08 -5.33
CA TRP A 48 19.04 3.12 -5.19
C TRP A 48 18.99 4.17 -6.29
N ASP A 49 18.38 3.83 -7.43
CA ASP A 49 18.33 4.72 -8.57
C ASP A 49 17.36 5.87 -8.31
N ILE A 50 17.69 7.04 -8.84
CA ILE A 50 16.81 8.20 -8.79
C ILE A 50 15.80 8.03 -9.93
N PRO A 51 14.48 7.90 -9.65
CA PRO A 51 13.48 7.82 -10.70
C PRO A 51 13.53 9.04 -11.62
N PRO A 52 13.14 8.90 -12.90
CA PRO A 52 13.07 10.02 -13.83
C PRO A 52 12.25 11.18 -13.25
N ARG A 53 12.81 12.40 -13.29
CA ARG A 53 12.11 13.60 -12.83
C ARG A 53 11.48 14.32 -14.00
N ALA A 54 10.19 14.61 -13.87
CA ALA A 54 9.38 15.17 -14.94
C ALA A 54 8.47 16.31 -14.47
N ASP A 55 8.80 16.96 -13.34
CA ASP A 55 7.99 18.07 -12.83
C ASP A 55 8.02 19.25 -13.81
N GLY A 56 6.84 19.76 -14.17
CA GLY A 56 6.68 20.80 -15.18
C GLY A 56 5.22 21.09 -15.50
N VAL A 57 4.97 21.81 -16.58
CA VAL A 57 3.65 22.14 -17.09
C VAL A 57 3.37 21.35 -18.37
N TYR A 58 2.21 20.69 -18.37
CA TYR A 58 1.74 19.84 -19.45
C TYR A 58 0.52 20.46 -20.10
N THR A 59 0.45 20.38 -21.43
CA THR A 59 -0.61 20.96 -22.26
C THR A 59 -1.23 19.91 -23.17
N ARG A 60 -2.48 20.14 -23.58
CA ARG A 60 -3.19 19.34 -24.58
C ARG A 60 -2.38 19.25 -25.88
N GLY A 61 -2.47 18.11 -26.58
CA GLY A 61 -1.74 17.86 -27.82
C GLY A 61 -0.27 17.45 -27.61
N GLY A 62 0.20 17.39 -26.36
CA GLY A 62 1.53 16.91 -26.02
C GLY A 62 2.63 17.95 -26.23
N GLY A 63 3.81 17.48 -26.64
CA GLY A 63 5.02 18.29 -26.77
C GLY A 63 5.98 18.19 -25.59
N PRO A 64 7.16 18.84 -25.70
CA PRO A 64 8.17 18.84 -24.64
C PRO A 64 7.60 19.50 -23.38
N VAL A 65 7.92 18.92 -22.21
CA VAL A 65 7.51 19.49 -20.93
C VAL A 65 8.08 20.89 -20.73
N GLU A 66 7.22 21.85 -20.39
CA GLU A 66 7.67 23.18 -20.00
C GLU A 66 8.13 23.14 -18.54
N ARG A 67 9.42 23.40 -18.29
CA ARG A 67 9.96 23.35 -16.93
C ARG A 67 9.31 24.44 -16.07
N TRP A 68 8.81 24.04 -14.90
CA TRP A 68 8.18 24.99 -13.98
C TRP A 68 9.16 26.05 -13.47
N HIS A 69 8.78 27.33 -13.60
CA HIS A 69 9.36 28.46 -12.88
C HIS A 69 8.26 29.45 -12.47
N ARG A 70 8.57 30.38 -11.58
CA ARG A 70 7.62 31.44 -11.18
C ARG A 70 7.25 32.23 -12.44
N GLY A 71 5.95 32.38 -12.69
CA GLY A 71 5.39 33.09 -13.85
C GLY A 71 4.93 32.20 -14.99
N VAL A 72 5.26 30.90 -15.02
CA VAL A 72 4.67 29.98 -16.01
C VAL A 72 3.16 29.86 -15.72
N PRO A 73 2.28 30.09 -16.71
CA PRO A 73 0.84 29.96 -16.49
C PRO A 73 0.45 28.48 -16.38
N PHE A 74 -0.47 28.20 -15.47
CA PHE A 74 -1.12 26.90 -15.31
C PHE A 74 -2.54 27.10 -14.79
N ASP A 75 -3.43 26.19 -15.15
CA ASP A 75 -4.84 26.23 -14.74
C ASP A 75 -5.11 25.32 -13.54
N LEU A 76 -4.36 24.22 -13.43
CA LEU A 76 -4.53 23.22 -12.38
C LEU A 76 -3.17 22.72 -11.89
N SER A 77 -2.95 22.76 -10.57
CA SER A 77 -1.79 22.19 -9.90
C SER A 77 -2.09 20.77 -9.42
N LEU A 78 -1.43 19.79 -10.01
CA LEU A 78 -1.48 18.38 -9.65
C LEU A 78 -0.24 17.97 -8.85
N MET A 79 -0.42 17.33 -7.70
CA MET A 79 0.67 16.78 -6.91
C MET A 79 0.59 15.26 -6.72
N ILE A 80 1.74 14.59 -6.83
CA ILE A 80 1.87 13.15 -6.61
C ILE A 80 2.64 12.91 -5.31
N PHE A 81 2.05 12.15 -4.39
CA PHE A 81 2.65 11.73 -3.12
C PHE A 81 2.74 10.21 -3.05
N GLY A 82 3.67 9.70 -2.27
CA GLY A 82 3.76 8.26 -2.06
C GLY A 82 5.17 7.71 -2.00
N ASP A 83 5.28 6.45 -2.40
CA ASP A 83 6.49 5.66 -2.34
C ASP A 83 7.18 5.51 -3.72
N SER A 84 7.94 4.42 -3.92
CA SER A 84 8.61 4.14 -5.19
C SER A 84 7.63 3.97 -6.34
N THR A 85 6.41 3.46 -6.09
CA THR A 85 5.38 3.32 -7.13
C THR A 85 4.86 4.68 -7.57
N ALA A 86 4.60 5.59 -6.63
CA ALA A 86 4.21 6.97 -6.95
C ALA A 86 5.32 7.74 -7.70
N ALA A 87 6.58 7.41 -7.41
CA ALA A 87 7.74 8.02 -8.07
C ALA A 87 8.00 7.46 -9.48
N GLY A 88 7.36 6.35 -9.88
CA GLY A 88 7.63 5.68 -11.16
C GLY A 88 8.94 4.87 -11.16
N TYR A 89 9.33 4.30 -10.01
CA TYR A 89 10.52 3.44 -9.97
C TYR A 89 10.33 2.24 -10.90
N GLY A 90 11.28 1.99 -11.79
CA GLY A 90 11.16 0.97 -12.85
C GLY A 90 10.84 1.53 -14.25
N CYS A 91 10.51 2.82 -14.36
CA CYS A 91 10.47 3.53 -15.63
C CYS A 91 11.89 3.86 -16.12
N THR A 92 12.10 3.82 -17.43
CA THR A 92 13.38 4.20 -18.05
C THR A 92 13.36 5.62 -18.59
N SER A 93 12.16 6.19 -18.80
CA SER A 93 11.99 7.57 -19.25
C SER A 93 11.01 8.37 -18.40
N ALA A 94 11.17 9.70 -18.44
CA ALA A 94 10.30 10.66 -17.75
C ALA A 94 8.84 10.59 -18.22
N GLU A 95 8.60 10.20 -19.47
CA GLU A 95 7.25 10.11 -20.06
C GLU A 95 6.46 8.89 -19.56
N GLU A 96 7.12 7.94 -18.92
CA GLU A 96 6.52 6.71 -18.42
C GLU A 96 6.05 6.81 -16.98
N VAL A 97 6.57 7.77 -16.21
CA VAL A 97 6.24 7.86 -14.78
C VAL A 97 4.75 8.20 -14.59
N PRO A 98 4.09 7.63 -13.57
CA PRO A 98 2.65 7.74 -13.42
C PRO A 98 2.16 9.19 -13.32
N GLY A 99 2.93 10.06 -12.66
CA GLY A 99 2.59 11.48 -12.57
C GLY A 99 2.44 12.18 -13.92
N VAL A 100 3.32 11.85 -14.87
CA VAL A 100 3.28 12.42 -16.23
C VAL A 100 2.12 11.89 -17.03
N ARG A 101 1.89 10.58 -16.96
CA ARG A 101 0.74 9.94 -17.62
C ARG A 101 -0.58 10.56 -17.16
N ILE A 102 -0.73 10.77 -15.85
CA ILE A 102 -1.91 11.44 -15.28
C ILE A 102 -1.97 12.90 -15.72
N ALA A 103 -0.87 13.66 -15.66
CA ALA A 103 -0.87 15.07 -16.03
C ALA A 103 -1.18 15.30 -17.52
N ARG A 104 -0.60 14.50 -18.42
CA ARG A 104 -0.88 14.56 -19.86
C ARG A 104 -2.31 14.14 -20.17
N GLY A 105 -2.77 13.03 -19.60
CA GLY A 105 -4.14 12.59 -19.79
C GLY A 105 -5.15 13.61 -19.27
N LEU A 106 -4.89 14.25 -18.12
CA LEU A 106 -5.74 15.30 -17.59
C LEU A 106 -5.73 16.55 -18.49
N ALA A 107 -4.57 16.94 -19.02
CA ALA A 107 -4.46 18.05 -19.98
C ALA A 107 -5.24 17.76 -21.27
N GLU A 108 -5.21 16.52 -21.74
CA GLU A 108 -5.92 16.10 -22.95
C GLU A 108 -7.44 16.14 -22.74
N GLN A 109 -7.93 15.59 -21.63
CA GLN A 109 -9.37 15.50 -21.34
C GLN A 109 -9.99 16.87 -21.02
N THR A 110 -9.25 17.77 -20.36
CA THR A 110 -9.79 19.04 -19.86
C THR A 110 -9.39 20.26 -20.71
N GLY A 111 -8.40 20.13 -21.58
CA GLY A 111 -7.77 21.25 -22.28
C GLY A 111 -6.95 22.20 -21.39
N LYS A 112 -6.88 21.94 -20.08
CA LYS A 112 -6.18 22.76 -19.08
C LYS A 112 -4.66 22.57 -19.14
N ARG A 113 -3.92 23.60 -18.75
CA ARG A 113 -2.48 23.55 -18.47
C ARG A 113 -2.24 22.96 -17.08
N ILE A 114 -1.69 21.76 -17.03
CA ILE A 114 -1.51 20.99 -15.78
C ILE A 114 -0.09 21.15 -15.26
N ARG A 115 0.07 21.80 -14.12
CA ARG A 115 1.35 21.85 -13.40
C ARG A 115 1.51 20.60 -12.54
N LEU A 116 2.42 19.72 -12.94
CA LEU A 116 2.79 18.52 -12.18
C LEU A 116 3.87 18.82 -11.14
N SER A 117 3.73 18.26 -9.95
CA SER A 117 4.79 18.24 -8.94
C SER A 117 4.82 16.92 -8.18
N THR A 118 5.94 16.22 -8.24
CA THR A 118 6.13 14.91 -7.62
C THR A 118 6.88 15.08 -6.30
N LYS A 119 6.30 14.57 -5.21
CA LYS A 119 6.85 14.58 -3.85
C LYS A 119 7.04 13.18 -3.28
N ALA A 120 6.79 12.17 -4.10
CA ALA A 120 7.01 10.77 -3.77
C ALA A 120 8.48 10.50 -3.41
N ILE A 121 8.68 9.67 -2.40
CA ILE A 121 10.01 9.29 -1.89
C ILE A 121 10.08 7.78 -1.88
N VAL A 122 11.07 7.22 -2.57
CA VAL A 122 11.35 5.78 -2.60
C VAL A 122 11.45 5.24 -1.17
N GLY A 123 10.76 4.14 -0.89
CA GLY A 123 10.73 3.51 0.44
C GLY A 123 9.83 4.20 1.47
N ALA A 124 9.12 5.28 1.11
CA ALA A 124 8.18 5.91 2.02
C ALA A 124 7.07 4.94 2.45
N THR A 125 6.69 5.02 3.71
CA THR A 125 5.49 4.40 4.26
C THR A 125 4.40 5.46 4.44
N SER A 126 3.20 5.07 4.89
CA SER A 126 2.14 5.98 5.32
C SER A 126 2.62 7.08 6.28
N LYS A 127 3.61 6.82 7.14
CA LYS A 127 4.26 7.83 8.00
C LYS A 127 5.05 8.86 7.19
N GLY A 128 5.79 8.40 6.19
CA GLY A 128 6.56 9.26 5.29
C GLY A 128 5.66 10.16 4.46
N VAL A 129 4.52 9.65 3.98
CA VAL A 129 3.53 10.43 3.23
C VAL A 129 2.97 11.59 4.04
N CYS A 130 2.71 11.40 5.35
CA CYS A 130 2.32 12.53 6.21
C CYS A 130 3.38 13.65 6.19
N GLY A 131 4.66 13.29 6.28
CA GLY A 131 5.77 14.23 6.18
C GLY A 131 5.88 14.93 4.82
N GLN A 132 5.64 14.20 3.72
CA GLN A 132 5.61 14.80 2.37
C GLN A 132 4.52 15.87 2.25
N VAL A 133 3.32 15.60 2.76
CA VAL A 133 2.19 16.54 2.76
C VAL A 133 2.47 17.75 3.65
N ASP A 134 3.02 17.52 4.84
CA ASP A 134 3.35 18.61 5.77
C ASP A 134 4.46 19.51 5.21
N ALA A 135 5.51 18.93 4.62
CA ALA A 135 6.57 19.68 3.96
C ALA A 135 6.06 20.48 2.75
N MET A 136 5.08 19.94 2.00
CA MET A 136 4.44 20.65 0.90
C MET A 136 3.72 21.91 1.37
N PHE A 137 2.97 21.84 2.48
CA PHE A 137 2.29 23.01 3.03
C PHE A 137 3.24 24.11 3.53
N VAL A 138 4.46 23.75 3.93
CA VAL A 138 5.50 24.72 4.26
C VAL A 138 6.07 25.37 2.99
N ALA A 139 6.23 24.59 1.93
CA ALA A 139 6.89 25.04 0.70
C ALA A 139 6.02 25.93 -0.21
N GLY A 140 4.69 25.86 -0.12
CA GLY A 140 3.84 26.68 -0.98
C GLY A 140 2.33 26.45 -0.85
N LYS A 141 1.60 26.92 -1.87
CA LYS A 141 0.14 26.80 -1.95
C LYS A 141 -0.28 25.33 -2.03
N PRO A 142 -1.41 24.93 -1.38
CA PRO A 142 -2.03 23.64 -1.62
C PRO A 142 -2.25 23.37 -3.12
N PRO A 143 -2.15 22.09 -3.56
CA PRO A 143 -2.54 21.73 -4.92
C PRO A 143 -4.06 21.77 -5.09
N ASP A 144 -4.51 21.87 -6.33
CA ASP A 144 -5.92 21.74 -6.69
C ASP A 144 -6.32 20.25 -6.73
N ALA A 145 -5.38 19.38 -7.11
CA ALA A 145 -5.55 17.93 -7.09
C ALA A 145 -4.32 17.20 -6.55
N ALA A 146 -4.54 16.10 -5.85
CA ALA A 146 -3.49 15.23 -5.33
C ALA A 146 -3.78 13.75 -5.61
N VAL A 147 -2.75 13.02 -6.01
CA VAL A 147 -2.78 11.55 -6.12
C VAL A 147 -1.78 10.98 -5.13
N ILE A 148 -2.22 10.00 -4.33
CA ILE A 148 -1.39 9.31 -3.34
C ILE A 148 -1.29 7.83 -3.69
N MET A 149 -0.09 7.28 -3.85
CA MET A 149 0.12 5.82 -4.00
C MET A 149 1.06 5.33 -2.93
N VAL A 150 0.54 4.51 -2.01
CA VAL A 150 1.33 3.97 -0.89
C VAL A 150 0.72 2.69 -0.33
N GLY A 151 1.54 1.74 0.08
CA GLY A 151 1.08 0.64 0.93
C GLY A 151 2.01 -0.56 0.98
N ALA A 152 2.71 -0.86 -0.12
CA ALA A 152 3.66 -1.97 -0.16
C ALA A 152 4.71 -1.86 0.96
N ASN A 153 5.25 -0.66 1.18
CA ASN A 153 6.24 -0.43 2.24
C ASN A 153 5.68 -0.53 3.66
N ASP A 154 4.40 -0.25 3.88
CA ASP A 154 3.75 -0.51 5.17
C ASP A 154 3.62 -2.02 5.43
N VAL A 155 3.42 -2.80 4.36
CA VAL A 155 3.37 -4.26 4.43
C VAL A 155 4.77 -4.82 4.74
N THR A 156 5.80 -4.41 4.01
CA THR A 156 7.18 -4.91 4.17
C THR A 156 7.83 -4.43 5.48
N ALA A 157 7.52 -3.22 5.96
CA ALA A 157 7.97 -2.71 7.25
C ALA A 157 7.20 -3.28 8.45
N LEU A 158 6.21 -4.15 8.21
CA LEU A 158 5.37 -4.73 9.25
C LEU A 158 4.56 -3.69 10.06
N ASN A 159 4.25 -2.54 9.47
CA ASN A 159 3.41 -1.52 10.11
C ASN A 159 1.98 -2.03 10.32
N GLY A 160 1.32 -1.60 11.41
CA GLY A 160 -0.06 -2.00 11.70
C GLY A 160 -1.06 -1.48 10.67
N VAL A 161 -1.92 -2.37 10.17
CA VAL A 161 -2.89 -2.09 9.09
C VAL A 161 -3.76 -0.87 9.40
N SER A 162 -4.40 -0.85 10.57
CA SER A 162 -5.29 0.25 10.97
C SER A 162 -4.53 1.56 11.11
N GLN A 163 -3.33 1.54 11.69
CA GLN A 163 -2.51 2.74 11.87
C GLN A 163 -2.03 3.29 10.53
N SER A 164 -1.63 2.43 9.60
CA SER A 164 -1.22 2.85 8.26
C SER A 164 -2.37 3.45 7.47
N ALA A 165 -3.56 2.84 7.53
CA ALA A 165 -4.76 3.39 6.91
C ALA A 165 -5.20 4.72 7.53
N GLN A 166 -5.15 4.86 8.85
CA GLN A 166 -5.46 6.10 9.56
C GLN A 166 -4.50 7.23 9.17
N ARG A 167 -3.19 6.96 9.06
CA ARG A 167 -2.21 7.95 8.60
C ARG A 167 -2.51 8.44 7.19
N LEU A 168 -2.85 7.52 6.27
CA LEU A 168 -3.29 7.89 4.93
C LEU A 168 -4.55 8.77 4.98
N GLY A 169 -5.56 8.36 5.77
CA GLY A 169 -6.79 9.15 5.97
C GLY A 169 -6.53 10.55 6.53
N LEU A 170 -5.56 10.70 7.44
CA LEU A 170 -5.15 12.01 7.96
C LEU A 170 -4.51 12.87 6.87
N SER A 171 -3.61 12.32 6.04
CA SER A 171 -3.03 13.04 4.90
C SER A 171 -4.10 13.49 3.90
N VAL A 172 -5.05 12.61 3.57
CA VAL A 172 -6.20 12.94 2.71
C VAL A 172 -7.04 14.06 3.32
N ARG A 173 -7.37 13.95 4.62
CA ARG A 173 -8.18 14.97 5.32
C ARG A 173 -7.50 16.33 5.31
N LYS A 174 -6.18 16.40 5.53
CA LYS A 174 -5.41 17.65 5.49
C LYS A 174 -5.47 18.31 4.11
N LEU A 175 -5.35 17.53 3.03
CA LEU A 175 -5.45 18.03 1.66
C LEU A 175 -6.88 18.48 1.32
N ARG A 176 -7.89 17.67 1.65
CA ARG A 176 -9.32 18.02 1.44
C ARG A 176 -9.72 19.27 2.22
N ALA A 177 -9.23 19.46 3.44
CA ALA A 177 -9.47 20.66 4.24
C ALA A 177 -8.91 21.95 3.60
N ARG A 178 -8.05 21.83 2.59
CA ARG A 178 -7.50 22.95 1.80
C ARG A 178 -8.07 23.01 0.38
N GLY A 179 -9.15 22.27 0.11
CA GLY A 179 -9.88 22.30 -1.16
C GLY A 179 -9.36 21.35 -2.25
N ALA A 180 -8.23 20.66 -2.04
CA ALA A 180 -7.67 19.77 -3.05
C ALA A 180 -8.59 18.58 -3.32
N VAL A 181 -8.82 18.18 -4.58
CA VAL A 181 -9.35 16.84 -4.91
C VAL A 181 -8.29 15.78 -4.60
N VAL A 182 -8.67 14.66 -3.98
CA VAL A 182 -7.68 13.66 -3.55
C VAL A 182 -8.08 12.25 -3.99
N ILE A 183 -7.23 11.65 -4.82
CA ILE A 183 -7.32 10.25 -5.24
C ILE A 183 -6.23 9.45 -4.54
N ALA A 184 -6.56 8.26 -4.04
CA ALA A 184 -5.59 7.39 -3.38
C ALA A 184 -5.56 6.00 -4.00
N GLY A 185 -4.46 5.65 -4.67
CA GLY A 185 -4.17 4.28 -5.08
C GLY A 185 -3.86 3.43 -3.85
N THR A 186 -4.77 2.51 -3.52
CA THR A 186 -4.62 1.63 -2.34
C THR A 186 -3.55 0.57 -2.55
N CYS A 187 -3.12 -0.05 -1.46
CA CYS A 187 -2.03 -1.03 -1.41
C CYS A 187 -2.07 -2.04 -2.56
N PRO A 188 -0.96 -2.19 -3.32
CA PRO A 188 -0.85 -3.22 -4.36
C PRO A 188 -0.75 -4.62 -3.74
N ASP A 189 -0.95 -5.65 -4.56
CA ASP A 189 -0.85 -7.05 -4.15
C ASP A 189 0.59 -7.58 -4.25
N LEU A 190 1.31 -7.70 -3.12
CA LEU A 190 2.63 -8.32 -3.10
C LEU A 190 2.58 -9.84 -3.35
N GLY A 191 1.38 -10.44 -3.35
CA GLY A 191 1.15 -11.83 -3.71
C GLY A 191 1.52 -12.20 -5.15
N VAL A 192 1.65 -11.22 -6.05
CA VAL A 192 2.07 -11.43 -7.43
C VAL A 192 3.59 -11.55 -7.59
N ILE A 193 4.37 -11.24 -6.55
CA ILE A 193 5.84 -11.23 -6.61
C ILE A 193 6.37 -12.64 -6.36
N THR A 194 6.79 -13.32 -7.43
CA THR A 194 7.21 -14.73 -7.36
C THR A 194 8.50 -14.96 -6.57
N ALA A 195 9.37 -13.94 -6.48
CA ALA A 195 10.57 -13.95 -5.65
C ALA A 195 10.27 -14.08 -4.15
N ILE A 196 9.04 -13.77 -3.71
CA ILE A 196 8.59 -14.05 -2.35
C ILE A 196 8.18 -15.54 -2.26
N PRO A 197 8.84 -16.37 -1.44
CA PRO A 197 8.51 -17.78 -1.32
C PRO A 197 7.23 -18.02 -0.53
N GLN A 198 6.64 -19.22 -0.67
CA GLN A 198 5.51 -19.66 0.15
C GLN A 198 5.99 -20.28 1.47
N PRO A 199 5.33 -20.03 2.61
CA PRO A 199 4.01 -19.39 2.76
C PRO A 199 4.02 -17.86 2.91
N LEU A 200 5.20 -17.22 2.96
CA LEU A 200 5.31 -15.77 3.18
C LEU A 200 4.53 -14.97 2.12
N ARG A 201 4.53 -15.39 0.86
CA ARG A 201 3.80 -14.72 -0.23
C ARG A 201 2.29 -14.68 -0.01
N SER A 202 1.68 -15.79 0.42
CA SER A 202 0.26 -15.82 0.77
C SER A 202 -0.08 -14.93 1.96
N ILE A 203 0.81 -14.83 2.95
CA ILE A 203 0.63 -13.93 4.10
C ILE A 203 0.75 -12.46 3.66
N ALA A 204 1.72 -12.15 2.80
CA ALA A 204 1.90 -10.81 2.25
C ALA A 204 0.68 -10.37 1.42
N HIS A 205 0.15 -11.26 0.57
CA HIS A 205 -1.10 -11.05 -0.17
C HIS A 205 -2.25 -10.66 0.76
N GLU A 206 -2.55 -11.47 1.77
CA GLU A 206 -3.65 -11.21 2.70
C GLU A 206 -3.46 -9.88 3.45
N ARG A 207 -2.22 -9.59 3.86
CA ARG A 207 -1.88 -8.33 4.53
C ARG A 207 -2.08 -7.12 3.62
N CYS A 208 -1.71 -7.22 2.34
CA CYS A 208 -2.00 -6.21 1.33
C CYS A 208 -3.50 -5.99 1.15
N MET A 209 -4.29 -7.06 1.03
CA MET A 209 -5.75 -6.96 0.86
C MET A 209 -6.45 -6.38 2.09
N GLN A 210 -5.97 -6.69 3.29
CA GLN A 210 -6.45 -6.06 4.52
C GLN A 210 -6.11 -4.57 4.56
N LEU A 211 -4.87 -4.20 4.21
CA LEU A 211 -4.45 -2.81 4.15
C LEU A 211 -5.23 -2.02 3.10
N ALA A 212 -5.40 -2.56 1.89
CA ALA A 212 -6.14 -1.90 0.82
C ALA A 212 -7.60 -1.61 1.22
N ARG A 213 -8.28 -2.58 1.84
CA ARG A 213 -9.65 -2.38 2.38
C ARG A 213 -9.70 -1.29 3.45
N ALA A 214 -8.76 -1.31 4.40
CA ALA A 214 -8.70 -0.31 5.48
C ALA A 214 -8.36 1.10 4.95
N GLN A 215 -7.47 1.19 3.97
CA GLN A 215 -7.15 2.44 3.26
C GLN A 215 -8.37 2.96 2.53
N ALA A 216 -9.08 2.11 1.78
CA ALA A 216 -10.29 2.51 1.06
C ALA A 216 -11.36 3.09 1.99
N ALA A 217 -11.59 2.47 3.15
CA ALA A 217 -12.50 3.01 4.17
C ALA A 217 -12.01 4.36 4.73
N SER A 218 -10.73 4.45 5.12
CA SER A 218 -10.15 5.68 5.69
C SER A 218 -10.11 6.84 4.70
N VAL A 219 -9.84 6.58 3.42
CA VAL A 219 -9.80 7.58 2.34
C VAL A 219 -11.20 8.14 2.09
N ARG A 220 -12.22 7.28 1.95
CA ARG A 220 -13.62 7.72 1.78
C ARG A 220 -14.10 8.53 2.98
N ALA A 221 -13.83 8.07 4.20
CA ALA A 221 -14.18 8.79 5.43
C ALA A 221 -13.46 10.15 5.59
N ALA A 222 -12.36 10.36 4.87
CA ALA A 222 -11.64 11.63 4.81
C ALA A 222 -12.08 12.52 3.63
N GLY A 223 -13.04 12.07 2.81
CA GLY A 223 -13.56 12.80 1.66
C GLY A 223 -12.72 12.70 0.39
N GLY A 224 -11.80 11.72 0.32
CA GLY A 224 -11.07 11.37 -0.90
C GLY A 224 -11.66 10.15 -1.60
N MET A 225 -11.15 9.83 -2.79
CA MET A 225 -11.60 8.70 -3.59
C MET A 225 -10.52 7.60 -3.66
N PRO A 226 -10.76 6.39 -3.13
CA PRO A 226 -9.79 5.30 -3.24
C PRO A 226 -9.92 4.56 -4.57
N VAL A 227 -8.77 4.23 -5.17
CA VAL A 227 -8.67 3.38 -6.36
C VAL A 227 -8.02 2.05 -5.97
N PRO A 228 -8.69 0.89 -6.20
CA PRO A 228 -8.22 -0.41 -5.76
C PRO A 228 -7.14 -0.99 -6.69
N LEU A 229 -5.96 -0.37 -6.75
CA LEU A 229 -4.86 -0.75 -7.65
C LEU A 229 -4.49 -2.24 -7.56
N GLY A 230 -4.43 -2.81 -6.36
CA GLY A 230 -4.17 -4.23 -6.19
C GLY A 230 -5.17 -5.12 -6.94
N GLN A 231 -6.47 -4.83 -6.85
CA GLN A 231 -7.51 -5.61 -7.54
C GLN A 231 -7.46 -5.39 -9.06
N LEU A 232 -7.24 -4.15 -9.50
CA LEU A 232 -7.21 -3.77 -10.90
C LEU A 232 -6.02 -4.37 -11.66
N MET A 233 -4.85 -4.43 -11.02
CA MET A 233 -3.60 -4.79 -11.70
C MET A 233 -3.23 -6.27 -11.55
N THR A 234 -3.71 -6.94 -10.49
CA THR A 234 -3.35 -8.35 -10.21
C THR A 234 -3.58 -9.30 -11.38
N PRO A 235 -4.69 -9.24 -12.14
CA PRO A 235 -4.90 -10.13 -13.29
C PRO A 235 -3.77 -10.05 -14.32
N GLN A 236 -3.36 -8.83 -14.69
CA GLN A 236 -2.30 -8.59 -15.67
C GLN A 236 -0.93 -9.00 -15.13
N PHE A 237 -0.64 -8.71 -13.85
CA PHE A 237 0.61 -9.18 -13.23
C PHE A 237 0.73 -10.71 -13.20
N ARG A 238 -0.40 -11.42 -13.09
CA ARG A 238 -0.41 -12.90 -13.12
C ARG A 238 -0.32 -13.45 -14.54
N SER A 239 -0.94 -12.81 -15.53
CA SER A 239 -0.96 -13.30 -16.90
C SER A 239 0.33 -12.98 -17.66
N THR A 240 0.90 -11.78 -17.47
CA THR A 240 2.08 -11.30 -18.20
C THR A 240 3.15 -10.69 -17.28
N PRO A 241 3.66 -11.44 -16.28
CA PRO A 241 4.60 -10.91 -15.29
C PRO A 241 5.87 -10.31 -15.91
N HIS A 242 6.38 -10.89 -17.00
CA HIS A 242 7.57 -10.40 -17.72
C HIS A 242 7.36 -9.03 -18.41
N VAL A 243 6.10 -8.63 -18.65
CA VAL A 243 5.75 -7.31 -19.18
C VAL A 243 5.44 -6.35 -18.03
N MET A 244 4.82 -6.84 -16.95
CA MET A 244 4.30 -6.00 -15.86
C MET A 244 5.33 -5.63 -14.80
N PHE A 245 6.38 -6.43 -14.62
CA PHE A 245 7.50 -6.09 -13.73
C PHE A 245 8.63 -5.41 -14.50
N SER A 246 9.29 -4.47 -13.85
CA SER A 246 10.55 -3.92 -14.32
C SER A 246 11.65 -5.00 -14.30
N PRO A 247 12.84 -4.76 -14.88
CA PRO A 247 13.96 -5.72 -14.87
C PRO A 247 14.37 -6.21 -13.47
N ASP A 248 13.99 -5.46 -12.44
CA ASP A 248 14.26 -5.74 -11.03
C ASP A 248 13.35 -6.85 -10.44
N GLY A 249 12.32 -7.28 -11.18
CA GLY A 249 11.39 -8.36 -10.81
C GLY A 249 10.47 -8.01 -9.63
N PHE A 250 10.40 -6.74 -9.23
CA PHE A 250 9.66 -6.29 -8.05
C PHE A 250 8.80 -5.05 -8.32
N HIS A 251 9.37 -3.99 -8.90
CA HIS A 251 8.63 -2.77 -9.20
C HIS A 251 7.81 -2.90 -10.49
N PRO A 252 6.69 -2.17 -10.62
CA PRO A 252 5.96 -2.08 -11.87
C PRO A 252 6.84 -1.57 -13.02
N SER A 253 6.62 -2.09 -14.22
CA SER A 253 7.17 -1.57 -15.46
C SER A 253 6.36 -0.35 -15.96
N ALA A 254 6.87 0.32 -17.00
CA ALA A 254 6.13 1.38 -17.68
C ALA A 254 4.72 0.96 -18.18
N PRO A 255 4.51 -0.21 -18.82
CA PRO A 255 3.17 -0.72 -19.12
C PRO A 255 2.26 -0.87 -17.88
N ALA A 256 2.78 -1.36 -16.76
CA ALA A 256 2.00 -1.49 -15.54
C ALA A 256 1.64 -0.12 -14.94
N TYR A 257 2.56 0.86 -14.99
CA TYR A 257 2.26 2.23 -14.59
C TYR A 257 1.22 2.91 -15.48
N ALA A 258 1.17 2.58 -16.77
CA ALA A 258 0.11 3.09 -17.65
C ALA A 258 -1.28 2.62 -17.18
N ILE A 259 -1.44 1.33 -16.87
CA ILE A 259 -2.70 0.78 -16.33
C ILE A 259 -3.10 1.48 -15.02
N ALA A 260 -2.15 1.67 -14.10
CA ALA A 260 -2.41 2.38 -12.85
C ALA A 260 -2.79 3.84 -13.08
N ALA A 261 -2.06 4.53 -13.97
CA ALA A 261 -2.29 5.93 -14.30
C ALA A 261 -3.67 6.13 -14.93
N ASP A 262 -4.10 5.27 -15.84
CA ASP A 262 -5.43 5.35 -16.48
C ASP A 262 -6.56 5.19 -15.45
N ALA A 263 -6.42 4.24 -14.53
CA ALA A 263 -7.39 4.05 -13.46
C ALA A 263 -7.46 5.24 -12.50
N LEU A 264 -6.31 5.81 -12.14
CA LEU A 264 -6.22 6.99 -11.27
C LEU A 264 -6.72 8.26 -11.98
N LEU A 265 -6.43 8.41 -13.27
CA LEU A 265 -6.88 9.53 -14.10
C LEU A 265 -8.40 9.54 -14.23
N ARG A 266 -9.01 8.38 -14.52
CA ARG A 266 -10.47 8.27 -14.58
C ARG A 266 -11.12 8.77 -13.29
N ALA A 267 -10.65 8.26 -12.14
CA ALA A 267 -11.14 8.67 -10.83
C ALA A 267 -10.90 10.17 -10.55
N LEU A 268 -9.76 10.70 -11.03
CA LEU A 268 -9.43 12.11 -10.89
C LEU A 268 -10.37 13.02 -11.69
N CYS A 269 -10.62 12.69 -12.96
CA CYS A 269 -11.54 13.46 -13.80
C CYS A 269 -12.97 13.42 -13.25
N GLU A 270 -13.47 12.24 -12.84
CA GLU A 270 -14.78 12.12 -12.19
C GLU A 270 -14.88 13.00 -10.94
N ALA A 271 -13.85 12.98 -10.09
CA ALA A 271 -13.83 13.79 -8.87
C ALA A 271 -13.66 15.30 -9.12
N LEU A 272 -13.15 15.70 -10.30
CA LEU A 272 -13.06 17.09 -10.75
C LEU A 272 -14.35 17.55 -11.48
N GLY A 273 -15.29 16.64 -11.76
CA GLY A 273 -16.51 16.94 -12.52
C GLY A 273 -16.29 17.07 -14.03
N GLU A 274 -15.21 16.48 -14.55
CA GLU A 274 -14.85 16.49 -15.97
C GLU A 274 -15.40 15.25 -16.67
N GLU A 275 -15.92 15.39 -17.89
CA GLU A 275 -16.29 14.23 -18.71
C GLU A 275 -15.05 13.43 -19.11
N VAL A 276 -15.15 12.10 -19.10
CA VAL A 276 -14.03 11.19 -19.33
C VAL A 276 -14.23 10.40 -20.61
N ASP A 277 -13.46 10.72 -21.65
CA ASP A 277 -13.33 9.88 -22.84
C ASP A 277 -12.18 8.89 -22.67
N LEU A 278 -12.39 7.88 -21.81
CA LEU A 278 -11.49 6.75 -21.63
C LEU A 278 -12.30 5.44 -21.76
N PRO A 279 -11.71 4.32 -22.21
CA PRO A 279 -12.39 3.01 -22.24
C PRO A 279 -12.70 2.51 -20.81
N PRO A 280 -13.88 1.90 -20.56
CA PRO A 280 -14.29 1.44 -19.24
C PRO A 280 -13.24 0.58 -18.54
N LEU A 281 -13.06 0.77 -17.23
CA LEU A 281 -12.21 -0.13 -16.44
C LEU A 281 -12.92 -1.49 -16.31
N GLU A 282 -12.36 -2.53 -16.90
CA GLU A 282 -12.78 -3.90 -16.60
C GLU A 282 -12.33 -4.26 -15.19
N LEU A 283 -13.22 -4.06 -14.21
CA LEU A 283 -13.10 -4.80 -12.96
C LEU A 283 -13.37 -6.26 -13.30
N ALA A 284 -12.38 -7.14 -13.11
CA ALA A 284 -12.67 -8.56 -13.04
C ALA A 284 -13.81 -8.74 -12.04
N ALA A 285 -14.93 -9.31 -12.50
CA ALA A 285 -16.11 -9.53 -11.69
C ALA A 285 -15.66 -10.11 -10.34
N SER A 286 -16.11 -9.49 -9.25
CA SER A 286 -15.86 -10.03 -7.91
C SER A 286 -16.24 -11.50 -7.98
N THR A 287 -15.25 -12.39 -7.87
CA THR A 287 -15.55 -13.79 -7.63
C THR A 287 -16.47 -13.76 -6.42
N THR A 288 -17.70 -14.22 -6.63
CA THR A 288 -18.67 -14.39 -5.57
C THR A 288 -17.94 -15.10 -4.44
N ALA A 289 -18.00 -14.53 -3.23
CA ALA A 289 -17.43 -15.16 -2.07
C ALA A 289 -17.90 -16.63 -2.08
N PRO A 290 -16.99 -17.62 -1.97
CA PRO A 290 -17.43 -18.99 -1.95
C PRO A 290 -18.43 -19.10 -0.80
N VAL A 291 -19.66 -19.51 -1.14
CA VAL A 291 -20.65 -19.88 -0.13
C VAL A 291 -19.96 -20.91 0.74
N LEU A 292 -19.72 -20.53 2.01
CA LEU A 292 -19.09 -21.39 3.00
C LEU A 292 -19.97 -22.62 3.21
N GLY A 293 -19.71 -23.67 2.43
CA GLY A 293 -20.22 -25.01 2.70
C GLY A 293 -19.69 -25.46 4.05
N GLN A 294 -20.56 -26.13 4.83
CA GLN A 294 -20.38 -26.58 6.22
C GLN A 294 -19.17 -27.51 6.52
N ARG A 295 -18.14 -27.59 5.67
CA ARG A 295 -16.99 -28.50 5.83
C ARG A 295 -15.66 -27.86 6.24
N HIS A 296 -15.63 -26.60 6.67
CA HIS A 296 -14.40 -25.97 7.19
C HIS A 296 -14.58 -25.36 8.60
N THR A 297 -15.00 -26.19 9.56
CA THR A 297 -14.90 -25.88 11.01
C THR A 297 -13.60 -26.43 11.62
N ARG A 298 -12.45 -26.25 10.95
CA ARG A 298 -11.12 -26.51 11.55
C ARG A 298 -10.04 -25.54 11.02
N ILE A 299 -10.24 -24.23 11.19
CA ILE A 299 -9.18 -23.19 11.40
C ILE A 299 -9.90 -22.00 12.07
N SER A 300 -10.26 -22.14 13.36
CA SER A 300 -10.90 -21.06 14.15
C SER A 300 -10.18 -20.79 15.48
N VAL A 301 -8.95 -21.32 15.66
CA VAL A 301 -8.23 -21.20 16.93
C VAL A 301 -7.21 -20.06 16.96
N MET A 302 -6.90 -19.41 15.83
CA MET A 302 -5.81 -18.41 15.79
C MET A 302 -6.26 -16.94 15.89
N SER A 303 -7.54 -16.61 15.74
CA SER A 303 -8.03 -15.21 15.78
C SER A 303 -8.55 -14.74 17.15
N ARG A 304 -8.57 -15.59 18.18
CA ARG A 304 -8.93 -15.20 19.56
C ARG A 304 -7.75 -14.83 20.47
N LEU A 305 -6.53 -14.79 19.94
CA LEU A 305 -5.30 -14.59 20.73
C LEU A 305 -4.66 -13.21 20.60
N TRP A 306 -5.32 -12.25 19.95
CA TRP A 306 -4.82 -10.88 19.77
C TRP A 306 -5.68 -9.84 20.53
N ARG A 307 -6.04 -10.14 21.78
CA ARG A 307 -6.44 -9.08 22.72
C ARG A 307 -5.19 -8.56 23.42
N ARG A 308 -4.99 -7.25 23.30
CA ARG A 308 -3.99 -6.48 24.05
C ARG A 308 -4.23 -6.63 25.57
N PRO A 309 -3.20 -6.70 26.43
CA PRO A 309 -3.39 -6.57 27.87
C PRO A 309 -3.93 -5.17 28.21
N VAL A 310 -4.86 -5.10 29.14
CA VAL A 310 -5.31 -3.84 29.76
C VAL A 310 -4.18 -3.32 30.66
N PRO A 311 -3.85 -2.02 30.67
CA PRO A 311 -2.87 -1.48 31.61
C PRO A 311 -3.39 -1.63 33.05
N GLY A 312 -2.60 -2.26 33.92
CA GLY A 312 -2.85 -2.27 35.36
C GLY A 312 -2.62 -0.88 35.99
N PRO A 313 -3.20 -0.59 37.15
CA PRO A 313 -3.05 0.72 37.79
C PRO A 313 -1.59 0.94 38.22
N ALA A 314 -1.07 2.13 37.94
CA ALA A 314 0.24 2.55 38.39
C ALA A 314 0.26 2.71 39.92
N PRO A 315 1.34 2.32 40.62
CA PRO A 315 1.48 2.62 42.05
C PRO A 315 1.70 4.12 42.23
N SER A 316 0.70 4.77 42.84
CA SER A 316 0.78 6.12 43.38
C SER A 316 1.20 6.03 44.85
N SER A 317 2.35 6.58 45.18
CA SER A 317 2.70 6.92 46.56
C SER A 317 3.66 8.11 46.56
N CYS A 318 3.09 9.32 46.60
CA CYS A 318 3.79 10.48 47.17
C CYS A 318 3.33 10.60 48.63
N PRO A 319 4.24 10.76 49.61
CA PRO A 319 3.84 11.09 50.97
C PRO A 319 3.36 12.55 51.04
N PRO A 320 2.46 12.90 51.98
CA PRO A 320 2.00 14.26 52.15
C PRO A 320 3.14 15.13 52.74
N VAL A 321 3.25 16.35 52.22
CA VAL A 321 4.07 17.41 52.80
C VAL A 321 3.39 17.86 54.09
N ALA A 322 4.11 17.76 55.20
CA ALA A 322 3.70 18.37 56.46
C ALA A 322 3.76 19.90 56.32
N SER A 323 2.65 20.54 56.65
CA SER A 323 2.55 21.99 56.81
C SER A 323 3.00 22.35 58.23
N ASP A 324 4.07 23.14 58.31
CA ASP A 324 4.36 24.12 59.35
C ASP A 324 4.88 25.39 58.67
#